data_AF-A0A7Y9W1E5-F1
#
_entry.id   AF-A0A7Y9W1E5-F1
#
_cell.length_a   1.000
_cell.length_b   1.000
_cell.length_c   1.000
_cell.angle_alpha   90.00
_cell.angle_beta   90.00
_cell.angle_gamma   90.00
#
_symmetry.space_group_name_H-M   'P 1'
#
loop_
_entity.id
_entity.type
_entity.pdbx_description
1 polymer ?
#
loop_
_entity_poly.entity_id
_entity_poly.type
_entity_poly.pdbx_seq_one_letter_code
_entity_poly.pdbx_strand_id
1 'polypeptide(L)'
;MVPTTHRETIKVQAKRLRDLFEIDLTTAKYVLACGPYRCTDWSELCARLDQELPLQGPLQLAELPQSLSATAYLAKHLCTLAASVSQLIITNRNLPELCEALRKVFAVPGNPVALQDVLQAVTPSEWLPTNMGPDPLAVIQSRVCVNGKDLLLLGTRIFWPRLFAFDAEITVEPATAEPFGDDLKIMWEVAPWYQASRDYLFEYQLGDEWDDLPDFVEPVIPESARMQMHARWFAHSLKEWPQERRYNDEGEEFIPFLYQGHAYLVFGVPCTDPVLNPPLRRQYIQFPDEDNNCSQVILLGGQLLQIEMLVVSKPPQHQDWDYAEYHQALCHGLLDGAVAAGFSSAPLHGWGDLLFISPACRSTLERQLRVEIKPEPNETLLTLQTDNPGLAMEVLERVHKGDFIRYEHATSGAHFAMRIDLSADHTNVDLNLSMNCIEQTLFHSANLISRRITQSNGHKRTLYCSIEPALLKLVERQPLRLLKKAIREGQILRVQGLSEQLEVAPTLKANGTAFDPTSNGPANPLEKSLFDDGGEVSLHSIHYQRTNF
;
A
#
# COMPACT_ATOMS: atom_id res chain seq x y z
N MET A 1 -28.44 22.29 -10.53
CA MET A 1 -29.77 21.66 -10.66
C MET A 1 -29.97 20.76 -9.45
N VAL A 2 -31.02 21.00 -8.67
CA VAL A 2 -31.39 20.13 -7.53
C VAL A 2 -32.15 18.93 -8.11
N PRO A 3 -31.70 17.67 -7.91
CA PRO A 3 -32.40 16.50 -8.42
C PRO A 3 -33.82 16.41 -7.83
N THR A 4 -34.81 16.06 -8.66
CA THR A 4 -36.22 15.98 -8.25
C THR A 4 -36.69 14.56 -7.96
N THR A 5 -35.90 13.54 -8.33
CA THR A 5 -36.16 12.12 -8.05
C THR A 5 -34.88 11.39 -7.62
N HIS A 6 -35.00 10.28 -6.89
CA HIS A 6 -33.84 9.43 -6.54
C HIS A 6 -33.07 8.97 -7.78
N ARG A 7 -33.79 8.67 -8.88
CA ARG A 7 -33.18 8.31 -10.18
C ARG A 7 -32.35 9.44 -10.79
N GLU A 8 -32.75 10.70 -10.63
CA GLU A 8 -31.94 11.84 -11.05
C GLU A 8 -30.72 12.03 -10.15
N THR A 9 -30.88 11.83 -8.84
CA THR A 9 -29.80 11.92 -7.86
C THR A 9 -28.66 10.95 -8.21
N ILE A 10 -28.96 9.66 -8.40
CA ILE A 10 -27.93 8.66 -8.74
C ILE A 10 -27.26 8.93 -10.09
N LYS A 11 -27.98 9.51 -11.07
CA LYS A 11 -27.39 9.90 -12.36
C LYS A 11 -26.38 11.04 -12.19
N VAL A 12 -26.66 12.01 -11.32
CA VAL A 12 -25.74 13.10 -11.01
C VAL A 12 -24.52 12.57 -10.26
N GLN A 13 -24.72 11.67 -9.29
CA GLN A 13 -23.62 10.99 -8.60
C GLN A 13 -22.72 10.22 -9.58
N ALA A 14 -23.29 9.45 -10.52
CA ALA A 14 -22.53 8.74 -11.54
C ALA A 14 -21.73 9.69 -12.46
N LYS A 15 -22.28 10.85 -12.82
CA LYS A 15 -21.55 11.88 -13.58
C LYS A 15 -20.36 12.44 -12.82
N ARG A 16 -20.50 12.70 -11.51
CA ARG A 16 -19.38 13.15 -10.68
C ARG A 16 -18.31 12.09 -10.53
N LEU A 17 -18.71 10.82 -10.36
CA LEU A 17 -17.77 9.71 -10.29
C LEU A 17 -17.00 9.56 -11.60
N ARG A 18 -17.70 9.66 -12.73
CA ARG A 18 -17.09 9.72 -14.07
C ARG A 18 -16.02 10.81 -14.16
N ASP A 19 -16.36 12.03 -13.73
CA ASP A 19 -15.45 13.18 -13.83
C ASP A 19 -14.26 13.06 -12.86
N LEU A 20 -14.46 12.49 -11.67
CA LEU A 20 -13.41 12.34 -10.66
C LEU A 20 -12.43 11.20 -10.95
N PHE A 21 -12.86 10.16 -11.65
CA PHE A 21 -12.03 8.99 -11.98
C PHE A 21 -11.66 8.93 -13.46
N GLU A 22 -12.06 9.93 -14.25
CA GLU A 22 -11.78 10.03 -15.69
C GLU A 22 -12.20 8.81 -16.52
N ILE A 23 -13.33 8.21 -16.15
CA ILE A 23 -13.88 7.01 -16.80
C ILE A 23 -15.09 7.32 -17.68
N ASP A 24 -15.62 6.33 -18.40
CA ASP A 24 -16.87 6.51 -19.14
C ASP A 24 -18.10 6.47 -18.20
N LEU A 25 -19.22 7.05 -18.63
CA LEU A 25 -20.44 7.10 -17.81
C LEU A 25 -21.03 5.69 -17.54
N THR A 26 -20.76 4.72 -18.42
CA THR A 26 -21.27 3.36 -18.25
C THR A 26 -20.51 2.63 -17.15
N THR A 27 -19.18 2.76 -17.10
CA THR A 27 -18.32 2.26 -16.03
C THR A 27 -18.64 2.97 -14.74
N ALA A 28 -18.83 4.30 -14.76
CA ALA A 28 -19.19 5.04 -13.56
C ALA A 28 -20.52 4.57 -12.94
N LYS A 29 -21.52 4.24 -13.78
CA LYS A 29 -22.78 3.64 -13.33
C LYS A 29 -22.57 2.25 -12.72
N TYR A 30 -21.77 1.41 -13.37
CA TYR A 30 -21.42 0.08 -12.87
C TYR A 30 -20.72 0.17 -11.50
N VAL A 31 -19.66 0.97 -11.40
CA VAL A 31 -18.90 1.18 -10.15
C VAL A 31 -19.78 1.74 -9.04
N LEU A 32 -20.62 2.72 -9.34
CA LEU A 32 -21.53 3.31 -8.35
C LEU A 32 -22.56 2.27 -7.85
N ALA A 33 -23.16 1.50 -8.75
CA ALA A 33 -24.16 0.49 -8.39
C ALA A 33 -23.57 -0.66 -7.58
N CYS A 34 -22.45 -1.23 -8.04
CA CYS A 34 -21.86 -2.42 -7.42
C CYS A 34 -21.06 -2.12 -6.16
N GLY A 35 -20.36 -0.99 -6.11
CA GLY A 35 -19.58 -0.61 -4.94
C GLY A 35 -20.48 0.03 -3.87
N PRO A 36 -20.65 1.37 -3.88
CA PRO A 36 -21.36 2.06 -2.81
C PRO A 36 -22.79 1.58 -2.55
N TYR A 37 -23.56 1.25 -3.61
CA TYR A 37 -24.95 0.81 -3.47
C TYR A 37 -25.11 -0.71 -3.29
N ARG A 38 -24.03 -1.51 -3.45
CA ARG A 38 -24.04 -2.98 -3.31
C ARG A 38 -25.13 -3.70 -4.10
N CYS A 39 -25.39 -3.24 -5.33
CA CYS A 39 -26.29 -3.88 -6.29
C CYS A 39 -25.50 -4.67 -7.34
N THR A 40 -26.09 -5.68 -7.97
CA THR A 40 -25.40 -6.46 -9.03
C THR A 40 -25.12 -5.62 -10.27
N ASP A 41 -26.02 -4.68 -10.62
CA ASP A 41 -25.83 -3.74 -11.71
C ASP A 41 -26.66 -2.45 -11.56
N TRP A 42 -26.55 -1.56 -12.55
CA TRP A 42 -27.28 -0.30 -12.60
C TRP A 42 -28.81 -0.49 -12.71
N SER A 43 -29.26 -1.57 -13.36
CA SER A 43 -30.68 -1.85 -13.58
C SER A 43 -31.35 -2.28 -12.29
N GLU A 44 -30.69 -3.12 -11.50
CA GLU A 44 -31.12 -3.52 -10.17
C GLU A 44 -31.22 -2.31 -9.24
N LEU A 45 -30.19 -1.45 -9.20
CA LEU A 45 -30.23 -0.22 -8.42
C LEU A 45 -31.48 0.62 -8.77
N CYS A 46 -31.75 0.81 -10.06
CA CYS A 46 -32.93 1.55 -10.50
C CYS A 46 -34.24 0.88 -10.08
N ALA A 47 -34.32 -0.46 -10.11
CA ALA A 47 -35.52 -1.20 -9.72
C ALA A 47 -35.77 -1.14 -8.21
N ARG A 48 -34.72 -1.29 -7.38
CA ARG A 48 -34.85 -1.23 -5.92
C ARG A 48 -35.23 0.14 -5.40
N LEU A 49 -34.70 1.21 -6.02
CA LEU A 49 -35.09 2.59 -5.69
C LEU A 49 -36.56 2.90 -5.99
N ASP A 50 -37.19 2.18 -6.93
CA ASP A 50 -38.61 2.36 -7.23
C ASP A 50 -39.53 1.53 -6.31
N GLN A 51 -39.00 0.51 -5.63
CA GLN A 51 -39.78 -0.47 -4.85
C GLN A 51 -39.63 -0.30 -3.33
N GLU A 52 -38.45 0.12 -2.85
CA GLU A 52 -38.15 0.21 -1.42
C GLU A 52 -38.38 1.63 -0.89
N LEU A 53 -39.46 1.83 -0.13
CA LEU A 53 -39.72 3.05 0.64
C LEU A 53 -40.15 2.67 2.07
N PRO A 54 -39.55 3.24 3.13
CA PRO A 54 -38.40 4.16 3.12
C PRO A 54 -37.08 3.47 2.72
N LEU A 55 -36.15 4.22 2.12
CA LEU A 55 -34.84 3.69 1.73
C LEU A 55 -34.04 3.27 2.98
N GLN A 56 -33.39 2.11 2.93
CA GLN A 56 -32.58 1.57 4.03
C GLN A 56 -31.18 1.17 3.57
N GLY A 57 -30.23 1.19 4.51
CA GLY A 57 -28.85 0.78 4.27
C GLY A 57 -28.21 1.56 3.12
N PRO A 58 -27.50 0.89 2.18
CA PRO A 58 -26.81 1.55 1.06
C PRO A 58 -27.72 2.41 0.18
N LEU A 59 -29.00 2.06 0.04
CA LEU A 59 -29.93 2.82 -0.82
C LEU A 59 -30.22 4.22 -0.30
N GLN A 60 -30.01 4.48 1.00
CA GLN A 60 -30.15 5.83 1.58
C GLN A 60 -29.22 6.85 0.94
N LEU A 61 -28.09 6.42 0.35
CA LEU A 61 -27.17 7.29 -0.38
C LEU A 61 -27.84 8.03 -1.55
N ALA A 62 -28.98 7.54 -2.07
CA ALA A 62 -29.75 8.20 -3.12
C ALA A 62 -30.53 9.43 -2.63
N GLU A 63 -30.54 9.70 -1.32
CA GLU A 63 -31.12 10.90 -0.70
C GLU A 63 -30.08 12.02 -0.48
N LEU A 64 -28.79 11.75 -0.74
CA LEU A 64 -27.73 12.74 -0.59
C LEU A 64 -27.78 13.79 -1.71
N PRO A 65 -27.49 15.07 -1.39
CA PRO A 65 -26.90 15.55 -0.12
C PRO A 65 -27.91 16.06 0.93
N GLN A 66 -29.21 15.91 0.70
CA GLN A 66 -30.23 16.61 1.50
C GLN A 66 -30.60 15.89 2.80
N SER A 67 -30.40 14.57 2.84
CA SER A 67 -30.81 13.73 3.97
C SER A 67 -29.74 13.62 5.05
N LEU A 68 -30.12 14.00 6.29
CA LEU A 68 -29.26 13.87 7.47
C LEU A 68 -28.97 12.41 7.83
N SER A 69 -29.96 11.51 7.69
CA SER A 69 -29.77 10.07 7.92
C SER A 69 -28.80 9.48 6.91
N ALA A 70 -28.93 9.84 5.62
CA ALA A 70 -28.00 9.39 4.59
C ALA A 70 -26.58 9.95 4.81
N THR A 71 -26.46 11.17 5.34
CA THR A 71 -25.16 11.79 5.68
C THR A 71 -24.50 11.06 6.83
N ALA A 72 -25.25 10.71 7.88
CA ALA A 72 -24.78 9.90 8.99
C ALA A 72 -24.39 8.48 8.55
N TYR A 73 -25.15 7.88 7.63
CA TYR A 73 -24.82 6.58 7.03
C TYR A 73 -23.50 6.64 6.26
N LEU A 74 -23.32 7.63 5.38
CA LEU A 74 -22.07 7.82 4.64
C LEU A 74 -20.89 8.00 5.60
N ALA A 75 -21.02 8.86 6.61
CA ALA A 75 -19.95 9.10 7.59
C ALA A 75 -19.54 7.83 8.34
N LYS A 76 -20.51 7.00 8.74
CA LYS A 76 -20.27 5.74 9.46
C LYS A 76 -19.57 4.68 8.59
N HIS A 77 -19.83 4.67 7.28
CA HIS A 77 -19.38 3.62 6.36
C HIS A 77 -18.38 4.11 5.30
N LEU A 78 -17.82 5.31 5.47
CA LEU A 78 -17.05 5.99 4.43
C LEU A 78 -15.88 5.16 3.91
N CYS A 79 -15.03 4.64 4.80
CA CYS A 79 -13.87 3.83 4.42
C CYS A 79 -14.27 2.55 3.67
N THR A 80 -15.29 1.84 4.15
CA THR A 80 -15.76 0.60 3.50
C THR A 80 -16.37 0.89 2.12
N LEU A 81 -17.12 1.98 1.98
CA LEU A 81 -17.69 2.39 0.70
C LEU A 81 -16.60 2.87 -0.26
N ALA A 82 -15.60 3.60 0.22
CA ALA A 82 -14.44 4.02 -0.57
C ALA A 82 -13.65 2.80 -1.06
N ALA A 83 -13.40 1.83 -0.19
CA ALA A 83 -12.74 0.58 -0.56
C ALA A 83 -13.55 -0.25 -1.56
N SER A 84 -14.89 -0.23 -1.48
CA SER A 84 -15.72 -0.93 -2.47
C SER A 84 -15.59 -0.37 -3.89
N VAL A 85 -15.20 0.91 -4.05
CA VAL A 85 -14.92 1.50 -5.36
C VAL A 85 -13.63 0.91 -5.93
N SER A 86 -12.55 0.85 -5.14
CA SER A 86 -11.27 0.31 -5.61
C SER A 86 -11.32 -1.19 -5.89
N GLN A 87 -12.30 -1.92 -5.34
CA GLN A 87 -12.55 -3.32 -5.73
C GLN A 87 -13.00 -3.45 -7.20
N LEU A 88 -13.51 -2.39 -7.83
CA LEU A 88 -14.08 -2.43 -9.18
C LEU A 88 -13.23 -1.69 -10.22
N ILE A 89 -12.39 -0.77 -9.77
CA ILE A 89 -11.53 0.04 -10.64
C ILE A 89 -10.17 0.27 -9.97
N ILE A 90 -9.11 0.11 -10.76
CA ILE A 90 -7.75 0.43 -10.34
C ILE A 90 -7.64 1.95 -10.16
N THR A 91 -7.11 2.36 -9.02
CA THR A 91 -6.94 3.76 -8.63
C THR A 91 -5.58 3.94 -7.95
N ASN A 92 -5.00 5.11 -8.13
CA ASN A 92 -3.77 5.53 -7.47
C ASN A 92 -4.01 6.29 -6.17
N ARG A 93 -5.27 6.38 -5.75
CA ARG A 93 -5.66 7.09 -4.55
C ARG A 93 -5.47 6.19 -3.35
N ASN A 94 -4.83 6.71 -2.31
CA ASN A 94 -4.87 6.09 -0.99
C ASN A 94 -6.29 6.16 -0.39
N LEU A 95 -6.52 5.47 0.73
CA LEU A 95 -7.82 5.42 1.37
C LEU A 95 -8.40 6.82 1.71
N PRO A 96 -7.66 7.76 2.32
CA PRO A 96 -8.13 9.14 2.54
C PRO A 96 -8.61 9.83 1.26
N GLU A 97 -7.83 9.77 0.19
CA GLU A 97 -8.18 10.39 -1.10
C GLU A 97 -9.42 9.74 -1.74
N LEU A 98 -9.60 8.43 -1.58
CA LEU A 98 -10.83 7.75 -2.02
C LEU A 98 -12.04 8.16 -1.18
N CYS A 99 -11.87 8.31 0.13
CA CYS A 99 -12.90 8.84 1.02
C CYS A 99 -13.32 10.27 0.61
N GLU A 100 -12.36 11.13 0.28
CA GLU A 100 -12.65 12.47 -0.24
C GLU A 100 -13.37 12.44 -1.59
N ALA A 101 -12.88 11.61 -2.52
CA ALA A 101 -13.51 11.44 -3.82
C ALA A 101 -14.96 11.00 -3.64
N LEU A 102 -15.23 10.08 -2.72
CA LEU A 102 -16.58 9.59 -2.46
C LEU A 102 -17.49 10.67 -1.84
N ARG A 103 -16.99 11.48 -0.89
CA ARG A 103 -17.74 12.66 -0.40
C ARG A 103 -18.09 13.62 -1.53
N LYS A 104 -17.15 13.87 -2.46
CA LYS A 104 -17.37 14.71 -3.65
C LYS A 104 -18.42 14.10 -4.59
N VAL A 105 -18.41 12.79 -4.82
CA VAL A 105 -19.45 12.07 -5.60
C VAL A 105 -20.84 12.32 -5.02
N PHE A 106 -20.99 12.18 -3.71
CA PHE A 106 -22.28 12.38 -3.02
C PHE A 106 -22.60 13.86 -2.72
N ALA A 107 -21.70 14.79 -3.04
CA ALA A 107 -21.79 16.22 -2.72
C ALA A 107 -22.05 16.52 -1.24
N VAL A 108 -21.39 15.77 -0.36
CA VAL A 108 -21.42 16.02 1.08
C VAL A 108 -20.25 16.93 1.43
N PRO A 109 -20.50 18.15 1.95
CA PRO A 109 -19.43 19.03 2.39
C PRO A 109 -18.73 18.47 3.63
N GLY A 110 -17.45 18.76 3.79
CA GLY A 110 -16.69 18.36 4.96
C GLY A 110 -15.27 18.90 4.92
N ASN A 111 -14.57 18.76 6.04
CA ASN A 111 -13.13 19.01 6.10
C ASN A 111 -12.38 17.97 5.23
N PRO A 112 -11.14 18.28 4.80
CA PRO A 112 -10.25 17.29 4.21
C PRO A 112 -10.18 16.03 5.06
N VAL A 113 -10.15 14.87 4.42
CA VAL A 113 -10.08 13.59 5.15
C VAL A 113 -8.67 13.46 5.71
N ALA A 114 -8.57 13.41 7.03
CA ALA A 114 -7.32 13.27 7.74
C ALA A 114 -7.12 11.82 8.21
N LEU A 115 -5.93 11.48 8.70
CA LEU A 115 -5.63 10.14 9.22
C LEU A 115 -6.61 9.69 10.32
N GLN A 116 -7.10 10.63 11.13
CA GLN A 116 -8.10 10.40 12.18
C GLN A 116 -9.46 9.93 11.67
N ASP A 117 -9.77 10.16 10.40
CA ASP A 117 -11.01 9.72 9.78
C ASP A 117 -10.90 8.27 9.24
N VAL A 118 -9.69 7.74 9.08
CA VAL A 118 -9.43 6.43 8.47
C VAL A 118 -8.76 5.43 9.41
N LEU A 119 -7.99 5.89 10.40
CA LEU A 119 -7.31 5.07 11.40
C LEU A 119 -8.08 5.02 12.72
N GLN A 120 -7.96 3.90 13.45
CA GLN A 120 -8.55 3.77 14.77
C GLN A 120 -7.75 4.61 15.79
N ALA A 121 -8.45 5.50 16.49
CA ALA A 121 -7.86 6.34 17.52
C ALA A 121 -7.89 5.66 18.89
N VAL A 122 -6.77 5.76 19.60
CA VAL A 122 -6.59 5.23 20.94
C VAL A 122 -6.08 6.35 21.83
N THR A 123 -6.77 6.58 22.93
CA THR A 123 -6.41 7.63 23.91
C THR A 123 -5.59 7.00 25.04
N PRO A 124 -4.29 7.30 25.18
CA PRO A 124 -3.50 6.87 26.32
C PRO A 124 -3.81 7.73 27.56
N SER A 125 -3.31 7.33 28.73
CA SER A 125 -3.23 8.21 29.89
C SER A 125 -2.25 9.36 29.64
N GLU A 126 -2.17 10.30 30.58
CA GLU A 126 -1.14 11.33 30.55
C GLU A 126 0.27 10.70 30.51
N TRP A 127 1.17 11.31 29.75
CA TRP A 127 2.58 10.95 29.69
C TRP A 127 3.31 11.53 30.90
N LEU A 128 4.01 10.68 31.63
CA LEU A 128 4.72 11.03 32.86
C LEU A 128 6.22 10.74 32.73
N PRO A 129 7.09 11.60 33.30
CA PRO A 129 8.52 11.30 33.37
C PRO A 129 8.80 10.09 34.28
N THR A 130 9.81 9.31 33.94
CA THR A 130 10.23 8.15 34.77
C THR A 130 11.40 8.47 35.72
N ASN A 131 11.91 9.71 35.66
CA ASN A 131 13.11 10.18 36.36
C ASN A 131 14.32 9.25 36.15
N MET A 132 14.44 8.71 34.94
CA MET A 132 15.55 7.86 34.54
C MET A 132 16.62 8.70 33.86
N GLY A 133 17.73 8.92 34.57
CA GLY A 133 18.85 9.72 34.07
C GLY A 133 18.79 11.19 34.52
N PRO A 134 19.71 12.02 34.00
CA PRO A 134 19.86 13.43 34.37
C PRO A 134 18.68 14.29 33.93
N ASP A 135 18.04 13.97 32.80
CA ASP A 135 16.83 14.62 32.32
C ASP A 135 15.60 13.73 32.62
N PRO A 136 14.59 14.22 33.36
CA PRO A 136 13.41 13.43 33.70
C PRO A 136 12.58 13.02 32.48
N LEU A 137 12.72 13.73 31.34
CA LEU A 137 12.01 13.45 30.09
C LEU A 137 12.80 12.55 29.14
N ALA A 138 14.00 12.08 29.49
CA ALA A 138 14.75 11.14 28.65
C ALA A 138 13.97 9.83 28.43
N VAL A 139 13.22 9.38 29.44
CA VAL A 139 12.29 8.27 29.34
C VAL A 139 10.96 8.66 29.96
N ILE A 140 9.90 8.61 29.16
CA ILE A 140 8.52 8.90 29.54
C ILE A 140 7.70 7.61 29.54
N GLN A 141 6.62 7.60 30.31
CA GLN A 141 5.70 6.47 30.36
C GLN A 141 4.25 6.91 30.30
N SER A 142 3.41 6.07 29.73
CA SER A 142 1.95 6.21 29.74
C SER A 142 1.31 4.84 29.79
N ARG A 143 -0.02 4.76 29.86
CA ARG A 143 -0.76 3.50 29.88
C ARG A 143 -2.00 3.55 29.01
N VAL A 144 -2.42 2.38 28.55
CA VAL A 144 -3.64 2.24 27.76
C VAL A 144 -4.29 0.87 28.00
N CYS A 145 -5.62 0.79 27.94
CA CYS A 145 -6.36 -0.46 28.00
C CYS A 145 -7.02 -0.72 26.64
N VAL A 146 -6.50 -1.70 25.90
CA VAL A 146 -6.98 -2.07 24.56
C VAL A 146 -7.47 -3.51 24.58
N ASN A 147 -8.69 -3.75 24.07
CA ASN A 147 -9.30 -5.09 24.03
C ASN A 147 -9.28 -5.81 25.39
N GLY A 148 -9.34 -5.04 26.49
CA GLY A 148 -9.31 -5.57 27.86
C GLY A 148 -7.92 -5.93 28.40
N LYS A 149 -6.84 -5.70 27.63
CA LYS A 149 -5.45 -5.85 28.08
C LYS A 149 -4.86 -4.47 28.42
N ASP A 150 -4.25 -4.37 29.59
CA ASP A 150 -3.54 -3.17 30.01
C ASP A 150 -2.11 -3.20 29.48
N LEU A 151 -1.69 -2.10 28.85
CA LEU A 151 -0.36 -1.92 28.30
C LEU A 151 0.34 -0.74 28.99
N LEU A 152 1.59 -0.93 29.38
CA LEU A 152 2.51 0.15 29.75
C LEU A 152 3.26 0.60 28.50
N LEU A 153 3.14 1.88 28.19
CA LEU A 153 3.84 2.53 27.10
C LEU A 153 5.12 3.15 27.66
N LEU A 154 6.25 2.85 27.05
CA LEU A 154 7.56 3.40 27.38
C LEU A 154 8.09 4.15 26.17
N GLY A 155 8.18 5.48 26.29
CA GLY A 155 8.80 6.35 25.30
C GLY A 155 10.25 6.64 25.67
N THR A 156 11.20 6.26 24.82
CA THR A 156 12.62 6.60 24.99
C THR A 156 12.99 7.71 24.02
N ARG A 157 13.54 8.80 24.54
CA ARG A 157 13.97 9.94 23.72
C ARG A 157 15.16 9.54 22.88
N ILE A 158 15.04 9.72 21.57
CA ILE A 158 16.11 9.39 20.63
C ILE A 158 16.79 10.66 20.14
N PHE A 159 18.03 10.51 19.68
CA PHE A 159 18.70 11.56 18.92
C PHE A 159 17.99 11.73 17.56
N TRP A 160 17.51 12.94 17.30
CA TRP A 160 16.78 13.27 16.06
C TRP A 160 17.03 14.74 15.71
N PRO A 161 18.18 15.05 15.09
CA PRO A 161 18.65 16.43 14.92
C PRO A 161 17.71 17.26 14.05
N ARG A 162 16.83 16.65 13.24
CA ARG A 162 15.77 17.33 12.47
C ARG A 162 14.86 18.24 13.29
N LEU A 163 14.75 18.00 14.60
CA LEU A 163 13.96 18.84 15.51
C LEU A 163 14.76 19.97 16.17
N PHE A 164 16.08 20.01 15.97
CA PHE A 164 16.92 21.06 16.51
C PHE A 164 16.82 22.32 15.67
N ALA A 165 16.55 23.43 16.35
CA ALA A 165 16.59 24.77 15.75
C ALA A 165 17.97 25.36 16.00
N PHE A 166 18.85 25.28 14.99
CA PHE A 166 20.17 25.89 15.06
C PHE A 166 20.14 27.39 14.73
N ASP A 167 21.18 28.09 15.15
CA ASP A 167 21.39 29.51 14.81
C ASP A 167 21.60 29.71 13.31
N ALA A 168 21.35 30.93 12.81
CA ALA A 168 21.43 31.27 11.38
C ALA A 168 22.83 31.08 10.74
N GLU A 169 23.86 30.83 11.56
CA GLU A 169 25.23 30.54 11.12
C GLU A 169 25.39 29.11 10.57
N ILE A 170 24.48 28.20 10.91
CA ILE A 170 24.41 26.85 10.33
C ILE A 170 23.45 26.89 9.16
N THR A 171 23.98 26.73 7.94
CA THR A 171 23.18 26.76 6.71
C THR A 171 22.84 25.38 6.17
N VAL A 172 23.43 24.33 6.73
CA VAL A 172 23.24 22.93 6.33
C VAL A 172 22.03 22.34 7.06
N GLU A 173 21.37 21.36 6.43
CA GLU A 173 20.21 20.70 7.04
C GLU A 173 20.61 19.94 8.31
N PRO A 174 19.82 20.04 9.41
CA PRO A 174 20.10 19.31 10.64
C PRO A 174 20.24 17.79 10.48
N ALA A 175 19.53 17.21 9.50
CA ALA A 175 19.58 15.78 9.19
C ALA A 175 20.99 15.30 8.81
N THR A 176 21.88 16.19 8.34
CA THR A 176 23.27 15.85 8.02
C THR A 176 24.06 15.37 9.24
N ALA A 177 23.64 15.72 10.46
CA ALA A 177 24.26 15.24 11.69
C ALA A 177 23.80 13.83 12.10
N GLU A 178 22.95 13.16 11.32
CA GLU A 178 22.51 11.79 11.61
C GLU A 178 23.60 10.78 11.28
N PRO A 179 23.93 9.85 12.19
CA PRO A 179 24.89 8.79 11.90
C PRO A 179 24.18 7.70 11.07
N PHE A 180 24.04 7.92 9.76
CA PHE A 180 23.38 6.96 8.86
C PHE A 180 24.02 5.56 8.93
N GLY A 181 23.17 4.53 9.01
CA GLY A 181 23.59 3.14 9.15
C GLY A 181 23.83 2.68 10.60
N ASP A 182 23.97 3.60 11.56
CA ASP A 182 24.08 3.29 12.98
C ASP A 182 22.73 3.04 13.63
N ASP A 183 22.72 2.24 14.70
CA ASP A 183 21.51 1.97 15.49
C ASP A 183 21.02 3.27 16.19
N LEU A 184 19.70 3.38 16.39
CA LEU A 184 19.11 4.58 17.01
C LEU A 184 19.67 4.82 18.42
N LYS A 185 20.02 6.07 18.71
CA LYS A 185 20.77 6.46 19.93
C LYS A 185 19.84 7.11 20.94
N ILE A 186 20.04 6.81 22.23
CA ILE A 186 19.28 7.41 23.33
C ILE A 186 19.86 8.78 23.67
N MET A 187 19.01 9.80 23.72
CA MET A 187 19.38 11.14 24.14
C MET A 187 19.03 11.38 25.61
N TRP A 188 19.96 10.98 26.50
CA TRP A 188 19.81 11.15 27.95
C TRP A 188 19.74 12.63 28.39
N GLU A 189 20.43 13.53 27.68
CA GLU A 189 20.37 14.98 27.88
C GLU A 189 20.31 15.68 26.53
N VAL A 190 19.56 16.78 26.39
CA VAL A 190 19.42 17.45 25.09
C VAL A 190 20.64 18.31 24.75
N ALA A 191 21.12 19.10 25.71
CA ALA A 191 22.14 20.11 25.46
C ALA A 191 23.47 19.56 24.91
N PRO A 192 24.03 18.45 25.43
CA PRO A 192 25.27 17.88 24.88
C PRO A 192 25.11 17.39 23.44
N TRP A 193 23.96 16.79 23.11
CA TRP A 193 23.66 16.33 21.75
C TRP A 193 23.46 17.49 20.78
N TYR A 194 22.74 18.53 21.20
CA TYR A 194 22.60 19.76 20.41
C TYR A 194 23.97 20.40 20.12
N GLN A 195 24.84 20.48 21.12
CA GLN A 195 26.18 21.04 20.95
C GLN A 195 27.04 20.20 20.00
N ALA A 196 27.05 18.87 20.17
CA ALA A 196 27.77 17.96 19.27
C ALA A 196 27.30 18.09 17.81
N SER A 197 25.99 18.16 17.58
CA SER A 197 25.44 18.40 16.24
C SER A 197 25.79 19.77 15.69
N ARG A 198 25.73 20.83 16.52
CA ARG A 198 26.12 22.18 16.12
C ARG A 198 27.58 22.22 15.66
N ASP A 199 28.48 21.63 16.45
CA ASP A 199 29.91 21.62 16.15
C ASP A 199 30.20 20.81 14.89
N TYR A 200 29.59 19.63 14.75
CA TYR A 200 29.69 18.81 13.54
C TYR A 200 29.21 19.55 12.28
N LEU A 201 28.01 20.14 12.31
CA LEU A 201 27.44 20.82 11.15
C LEU A 201 28.24 22.08 10.77
N PHE A 202 28.82 22.76 11.77
CA PHE A 202 29.68 23.92 11.55
C PHE A 202 31.00 23.54 10.88
N GLU A 203 31.59 22.40 11.22
CA GLU A 203 32.78 21.89 10.54
C GLU A 203 32.43 21.34 9.14
N TYR A 204 31.31 20.60 9.03
CA TYR A 204 30.82 20.04 7.77
C TYR A 204 30.65 21.12 6.69
N GLN A 205 30.05 22.27 7.03
CA GLN A 205 29.85 23.37 6.07
C GLN A 205 31.14 24.08 5.61
N LEU A 206 32.24 23.90 6.35
CA LEU A 206 33.57 24.43 5.99
C LEU A 206 34.39 23.46 5.14
N GLY A 207 33.98 22.19 5.05
CA GLY A 207 34.66 21.17 4.26
C GLY A 207 34.39 21.34 2.77
N ASP A 208 35.46 21.47 1.98
CA ASP A 208 35.38 21.65 0.52
C ASP A 208 35.40 20.31 -0.25
N GLU A 209 35.93 19.22 0.35
CA GLU A 209 36.06 17.89 -0.25
C GLU A 209 35.50 16.79 0.65
N TRP A 210 34.99 15.70 0.05
CA TRP A 210 34.36 14.58 0.76
C TRP A 210 35.33 13.83 1.70
N ASP A 211 36.62 13.85 1.40
CA ASP A 211 37.67 13.18 2.20
C ASP A 211 38.07 13.99 3.46
N ASP A 212 37.62 15.25 3.57
CA ASP A 212 37.91 16.15 4.70
C ASP A 212 36.70 16.33 5.65
N LEU A 213 35.64 15.55 5.47
CA LEU A 213 34.46 15.64 6.33
C LEU A 213 34.78 15.12 7.75
N PRO A 214 34.40 15.86 8.80
CA PRO A 214 34.64 15.44 10.18
C PRO A 214 33.81 14.18 10.50
N ASP A 215 34.29 13.35 11.41
CA ASP A 215 33.47 12.29 12.02
C ASP A 215 32.54 12.90 13.07
N PHE A 216 31.29 12.42 13.14
CA PHE A 216 30.36 12.84 14.19
C PHE A 216 30.81 12.28 15.54
N VAL A 217 31.14 13.16 16.50
CA VAL A 217 31.55 12.77 17.84
C VAL A 217 30.35 12.81 18.80
N GLU A 218 29.87 11.63 19.20
CA GLU A 218 28.78 11.51 20.17
C GLU A 218 29.17 12.08 21.55
N PRO A 219 28.25 12.76 22.26
CA PRO A 219 28.52 13.25 23.61
C PRO A 219 28.63 12.10 24.62
N VAL A 220 29.66 12.15 25.46
CA VAL A 220 29.86 11.16 26.53
C VAL A 220 29.05 11.55 27.77
N ILE A 221 27.97 10.81 28.03
CA ILE A 221 27.12 11.00 29.21
C ILE A 221 27.29 9.80 30.16
N PRO A 222 27.76 9.99 31.41
CA PRO A 222 27.91 8.89 32.37
C PRO A 222 26.58 8.23 32.71
N GLU A 223 26.43 6.95 32.36
CA GLU A 223 25.21 6.20 32.63
C GLU A 223 25.19 5.57 34.03
N SER A 224 24.10 5.77 34.78
CA SER A 224 23.80 5.01 35.99
C SER A 224 23.46 3.54 35.66
N ALA A 225 23.49 2.65 36.66
CA ALA A 225 23.11 1.24 36.47
C ALA A 225 21.70 1.08 35.86
N ARG A 226 20.74 1.94 36.24
CA ARG A 226 19.37 1.92 35.70
C ARG A 226 19.34 2.36 34.24
N MET A 227 20.12 3.38 33.87
CA MET A 227 20.26 3.82 32.48
C MET A 227 20.88 2.73 31.61
N GLN A 228 21.93 2.05 32.09
CA GLN A 228 22.56 0.94 31.37
C GLN A 228 21.63 -0.26 31.17
N MET A 229 20.74 -0.53 32.13
CA MET A 229 19.73 -1.58 32.00
C MET A 229 18.68 -1.21 30.95
N HIS A 230 18.23 0.05 30.95
CA HIS A 230 17.31 0.56 29.95
C HIS A 230 17.94 0.61 28.55
N ALA A 231 19.17 1.08 28.42
CA ALA A 231 19.91 1.11 27.15
C ALA A 231 20.04 -0.30 26.57
N ARG A 232 20.32 -1.30 27.41
CA ARG A 232 20.33 -2.72 26.99
C ARG A 232 18.95 -3.19 26.51
N TRP A 233 17.90 -2.92 27.28
CA TRP A 233 16.53 -3.26 26.88
C TRP A 233 16.12 -2.59 25.56
N PHE A 234 16.43 -1.30 25.41
CA PHE A 234 16.14 -0.52 24.21
C PHE A 234 16.87 -1.08 23.00
N ALA A 235 18.18 -1.37 23.12
CA ALA A 235 18.96 -1.99 22.06
C ALA A 235 18.44 -3.38 21.66
N HIS A 236 17.96 -4.17 22.63
CA HIS A 236 17.28 -5.44 22.31
C HIS A 236 15.94 -5.21 21.61
N SER A 237 15.14 -4.25 22.06
CA SER A 237 13.85 -3.91 21.43
C SER A 237 14.02 -3.47 19.97
N LEU A 238 15.08 -2.70 19.68
CA LEU A 238 15.44 -2.33 18.31
C LEU A 238 15.85 -3.55 17.46
N LYS A 239 16.56 -4.53 18.03
CA LYS A 239 16.94 -5.74 17.30
C LYS A 239 15.73 -6.60 16.91
N GLU A 240 14.73 -6.66 17.79
CA GLU A 240 13.50 -7.42 17.58
C GLU A 240 12.43 -6.66 16.79
N TRP A 241 12.68 -5.38 16.46
CA TRP A 241 11.85 -4.61 15.56
C TRP A 241 12.46 -4.65 14.16
N PRO A 242 12.00 -5.58 13.29
CA PRO A 242 12.71 -5.93 12.05
C PRO A 242 12.62 -4.86 10.97
N GLN A 243 11.71 -3.90 11.12
CA GLN A 243 11.39 -2.94 10.07
C GLN A 243 12.43 -1.83 9.98
N GLU A 244 12.86 -1.26 11.11
CA GLU A 244 13.88 -0.20 11.06
C GLU A 244 14.53 0.11 12.40
N ARG A 245 15.78 -0.33 12.56
CA ARG A 245 16.55 -0.17 13.81
C ARG A 245 17.63 0.91 13.75
N ARG A 246 17.80 1.56 12.60
CA ARG A 246 18.93 2.42 12.25
C ARG A 246 18.48 3.73 11.63
N TYR A 247 19.34 4.73 11.66
CA TYR A 247 19.17 5.93 10.84
C TYR A 247 19.31 5.56 9.36
N ASN A 248 18.35 6.00 8.54
CA ASN A 248 18.22 5.66 7.14
C ASN A 248 17.94 6.91 6.31
N ASP A 249 18.56 7.04 5.15
CA ASP A 249 18.37 8.12 4.17
C ASP A 249 17.52 7.68 2.96
N GLU A 250 17.19 6.39 2.83
CA GLU A 250 16.42 5.81 1.72
C GLU A 250 14.90 6.08 1.82
N GLY A 251 14.45 6.86 2.81
CA GLY A 251 13.06 7.33 2.92
C GLY A 251 12.05 6.32 3.47
N GLU A 252 12.51 5.17 3.97
CA GLU A 252 11.71 4.13 4.67
C GLU A 252 11.51 4.40 6.16
N GLU A 253 11.84 5.62 6.62
CA GLU A 253 12.00 5.96 8.03
C GLU A 253 10.80 5.66 8.95
N PHE A 254 11.15 5.33 10.19
CA PHE A 254 10.22 5.26 11.31
C PHE A 254 9.58 6.61 11.57
N ILE A 255 8.38 6.58 12.13
CA ILE A 255 7.62 7.78 12.48
C ILE A 255 7.80 8.03 13.97
N PRO A 256 8.58 9.05 14.39
CA PRO A 256 8.81 9.32 15.80
C PRO A 256 7.53 9.77 16.50
N PHE A 257 7.36 9.36 17.75
CA PHE A 257 6.35 9.94 18.64
C PHE A 257 6.84 11.30 19.13
N LEU A 258 6.14 12.37 18.80
CA LEU A 258 6.54 13.72 19.19
C LEU A 258 5.92 14.13 20.53
N TYR A 259 6.76 14.47 21.50
CA TYR A 259 6.33 14.96 22.81
C TYR A 259 7.21 16.11 23.29
N GLN A 260 6.58 17.24 23.63
CA GLN A 260 7.25 18.47 24.10
C GLN A 260 8.44 18.91 23.23
N GLY A 261 8.34 18.74 21.90
CA GLY A 261 9.40 19.14 20.95
C GLY A 261 10.53 18.13 20.77
N HIS A 262 10.41 16.94 21.35
CA HIS A 262 11.40 15.86 21.20
C HIS A 262 10.82 14.62 20.51
N ALA A 263 11.69 13.84 19.88
CA ALA A 263 11.36 12.57 19.25
C ALA A 263 11.54 11.42 20.24
N TYR A 264 10.55 10.53 20.30
CA TYR A 264 10.55 9.33 21.11
C TYR A 264 10.25 8.09 20.26
N LEU A 265 10.89 6.97 20.58
CA LEU A 265 10.39 5.66 20.20
C LEU A 265 9.55 5.10 21.34
N VAL A 266 8.33 4.68 21.02
CA VAL A 266 7.36 4.17 21.99
C VAL A 266 7.14 2.69 21.77
N PHE A 267 7.39 1.91 22.83
CA PHE A 267 7.02 0.51 22.90
C PHE A 267 5.96 0.30 23.98
N GLY A 268 4.92 -0.48 23.68
CA GLY A 268 3.87 -0.84 24.62
C GLY A 268 3.96 -2.31 25.01
N VAL A 269 4.17 -2.58 26.29
CA VAL A 269 4.31 -3.93 26.84
C VAL A 269 3.08 -4.30 27.69
N PRO A 270 2.58 -5.54 27.62
CA PRO A 270 1.52 -6.01 28.50
C PRO A 270 1.89 -5.87 29.97
N CYS A 271 0.95 -5.41 30.79
CA CYS A 271 1.11 -5.27 32.22
C CYS A 271 0.08 -6.10 32.98
N THR A 272 0.58 -6.87 33.94
CA THR A 272 -0.20 -7.78 34.79
C THR A 272 -0.74 -7.11 36.05
N ASP A 273 -0.19 -5.95 36.42
CA ASP A 273 -0.57 -5.21 37.62
C ASP A 273 -1.48 -4.01 37.26
N PRO A 274 -2.81 -4.15 37.36
CA PRO A 274 -3.75 -3.04 37.17
C PRO A 274 -3.71 -2.16 38.42
N VAL A 275 -2.70 -1.32 38.55
CA VAL A 275 -2.61 -0.39 39.68
C VAL A 275 -2.42 1.01 39.15
N LEU A 276 -3.51 1.65 38.73
CA LEU A 276 -3.69 3.09 38.81
C LEU A 276 -5.18 3.41 38.97
N ASN A 277 -5.48 4.28 39.93
CA ASN A 277 -6.77 4.94 40.05
C ASN A 277 -6.63 6.34 39.42
N PRO A 278 -7.52 6.76 38.51
CA PRO A 278 -8.73 6.06 38.04
C PRO A 278 -8.43 4.94 37.02
N PRO A 279 -9.35 3.95 36.88
CA PRO A 279 -9.20 2.89 35.89
C PRO A 279 -9.16 3.46 34.47
N LEU A 280 -8.32 2.87 33.62
CA LEU A 280 -8.19 3.26 32.23
C LEU A 280 -9.51 2.98 31.48
N ARG A 281 -9.89 3.90 30.58
CA ARG A 281 -11.01 3.68 29.68
C ARG A 281 -10.67 2.52 28.74
N ARG A 282 -11.47 1.46 28.79
CA ARG A 282 -11.37 0.34 27.84
C ARG A 282 -11.68 0.84 26.44
N GLN A 283 -10.77 0.60 25.53
CA GLN A 283 -10.91 0.92 24.11
C GLN A 283 -10.87 -0.38 23.33
N TYR A 284 -11.68 -0.44 22.27
CA TYR A 284 -11.77 -1.62 21.42
C TYR A 284 -11.14 -1.29 20.08
N ILE A 285 -10.26 -2.17 19.63
CA ILE A 285 -9.63 -2.11 18.34
C ILE A 285 -10.02 -3.39 17.60
N GLN A 286 -10.65 -3.22 16.44
CA GLN A 286 -10.94 -4.32 15.55
C GLN A 286 -9.71 -4.62 14.70
N PHE A 287 -9.24 -5.86 14.71
CA PHE A 287 -8.22 -6.33 13.75
C PHE A 287 -8.93 -6.88 12.50
N PRO A 288 -8.30 -6.84 11.32
CA PRO A 288 -8.86 -7.45 10.12
C PRO A 288 -9.01 -8.97 10.34
N ASP A 289 -10.24 -9.48 10.30
CA ASP A 289 -10.55 -10.89 10.56
C ASP A 289 -10.16 -11.80 9.38
N GLU A 290 -8.88 -12.15 9.22
CA GLU A 290 -8.46 -13.29 8.35
C GLU A 290 -7.31 -14.14 8.93
N ASP A 291 -6.54 -13.66 9.92
CA ASP A 291 -5.44 -14.41 10.54
C ASP A 291 -5.45 -14.33 12.09
N ASN A 292 -4.89 -15.34 12.75
CA ASN A 292 -4.74 -15.36 14.21
C ASN A 292 -3.69 -14.33 14.71
N ASN A 293 -2.79 -13.88 13.82
CA ASN A 293 -1.80 -12.86 14.08
C ASN A 293 -2.06 -11.66 13.16
N CYS A 294 -2.22 -10.46 13.71
CA CYS A 294 -2.55 -9.27 12.93
C CYS A 294 -1.82 -8.03 13.43
N SER A 295 -1.49 -7.12 12.53
CA SER A 295 -0.97 -5.79 12.84
C SER A 295 -1.81 -4.71 12.18
N GLN A 296 -1.85 -3.52 12.78
CA GLN A 296 -2.45 -2.34 12.16
C GLN A 296 -1.85 -1.05 12.72
N VAL A 297 -1.89 0.02 11.92
CA VAL A 297 -1.48 1.35 12.37
C VAL A 297 -2.65 2.05 13.06
N ILE A 298 -2.38 2.64 14.22
CA ILE A 298 -3.35 3.34 15.07
C ILE A 298 -2.89 4.76 15.37
N LEU A 299 -3.83 5.60 15.79
CA LEU A 299 -3.55 6.95 16.29
C LEU A 299 -3.57 6.96 17.82
N LEU A 300 -2.42 6.78 18.45
CA LEU A 300 -2.26 6.88 19.88
C LEU A 300 -2.09 8.35 20.30
N GLY A 301 -3.12 8.96 20.89
CA GLY A 301 -3.09 10.38 21.26
C GLY A 301 -2.88 11.32 20.07
N GLY A 302 -3.29 10.90 18.87
CA GLY A 302 -3.09 11.63 17.62
C GLY A 302 -1.74 11.39 16.93
N GLN A 303 -0.86 10.57 17.52
CA GLN A 303 0.43 10.18 16.93
C GLN A 303 0.34 8.75 16.37
N LEU A 304 1.14 8.43 15.36
CA LEU A 304 1.10 7.13 14.69
C LEU A 304 1.93 6.09 15.46
N LEU A 305 1.32 4.95 15.75
CA LEU A 305 1.99 3.76 16.29
C LEU A 305 1.40 2.51 15.65
N GLN A 306 2.11 1.39 15.73
CA GLN A 306 1.63 0.10 15.30
C GLN A 306 1.15 -0.71 16.50
N ILE A 307 0.00 -1.35 16.37
CA ILE A 307 -0.47 -2.34 17.36
C ILE A 307 -0.55 -3.71 16.72
N GLU A 308 -0.07 -4.70 17.45
CA GLU A 308 0.05 -6.07 16.98
C GLU A 308 -0.58 -7.03 17.97
N MET A 309 -1.35 -7.97 17.46
CA MET A 309 -1.96 -9.06 18.20
C MET A 309 -1.35 -10.37 17.69
N LEU A 310 -0.73 -11.12 18.59
CA LEU A 310 -0.20 -12.45 18.31
C LEU A 310 -0.95 -13.47 19.16
N VAL A 311 -1.66 -14.38 18.51
CA VAL A 311 -2.38 -15.47 19.19
C VAL A 311 -1.57 -16.75 19.03
N VAL A 312 -1.20 -17.34 20.16
CA VAL A 312 -0.49 -18.62 20.20
C VAL A 312 -1.50 -19.72 19.87
N SER A 313 -1.67 -19.96 18.58
CA SER A 313 -2.53 -21.03 18.09
C SER A 313 -2.02 -22.37 18.63
N LYS A 314 -2.90 -23.19 19.23
CA LYS A 314 -2.63 -24.63 19.33
C LYS A 314 -2.38 -25.13 17.91
N PRO A 315 -1.34 -25.96 17.68
CA PRO A 315 -0.81 -26.18 16.34
C PRO A 315 -1.91 -26.72 15.41
N PRO A 316 -2.35 -25.97 14.39
CA PRO A 316 -2.96 -26.57 13.22
C PRO A 316 -1.84 -27.21 12.40
N GLN A 317 -2.18 -28.20 11.59
CA GLN A 317 -1.24 -29.06 10.86
C GLN A 317 -0.40 -28.35 9.78
N HIS A 318 -0.39 -27.02 9.71
CA HIS A 318 0.42 -26.23 8.77
C HIS A 318 1.26 -25.23 9.57
N GLN A 319 2.56 -25.38 9.44
CA GLN A 319 3.57 -24.64 10.18
C GLN A 319 3.85 -23.30 9.48
N ASP A 320 3.56 -22.18 10.15
CA ASP A 320 4.28 -20.93 9.90
C ASP A 320 5.34 -20.81 10.99
N TRP A 321 6.52 -21.38 10.74
CA TRP A 321 7.67 -21.36 11.66
C TRP A 321 8.09 -19.93 12.02
N ASP A 322 7.90 -18.98 11.10
CA ASP A 322 8.35 -17.60 11.22
C ASP A 322 7.65 -16.83 12.36
N TYR A 323 6.37 -17.10 12.64
CA TYR A 323 5.63 -16.40 13.69
C TYR A 323 5.91 -16.91 15.10
N ALA A 324 6.20 -18.21 15.25
CA ALA A 324 6.56 -18.78 16.55
C ALA A 324 7.95 -18.28 16.99
N GLU A 325 8.90 -18.23 16.05
CA GLU A 325 10.23 -17.66 16.29
C GLU A 325 10.14 -16.16 16.60
N TYR A 326 9.34 -15.41 15.83
CA TYR A 326 9.09 -13.99 16.10
C TYR A 326 8.43 -13.73 17.45
N HIS A 327 7.39 -14.50 17.80
CA HIS A 327 6.73 -14.43 19.11
C HIS A 327 7.72 -14.71 20.25
N GLN A 328 8.54 -15.75 20.10
CA GLN A 328 9.55 -16.11 21.08
C GLN A 328 10.58 -14.99 21.23
N ALA A 329 11.05 -14.41 20.12
CA ALA A 329 12.03 -13.34 20.13
C ALA A 329 11.49 -12.06 20.79
N LEU A 330 10.23 -11.69 20.52
CA LEU A 330 9.53 -10.61 21.23
C LEU A 330 9.39 -10.89 22.73
N CYS A 331 9.05 -12.12 23.12
CA CYS A 331 8.97 -12.50 24.54
C CYS A 331 10.32 -12.33 25.25
N HIS A 332 11.40 -12.86 24.68
CA HIS A 332 12.73 -12.80 25.31
C HIS A 332 13.34 -11.40 25.26
N GLY A 333 13.20 -10.69 24.13
CA GLY A 333 13.81 -9.38 23.91
C GLY A 333 13.04 -8.25 24.55
N LEU A 334 11.80 -8.04 24.10
CA LEU A 334 10.98 -6.90 24.51
C LEU A 334 10.40 -7.09 25.91
N LEU A 335 9.79 -8.25 26.19
CA LEU A 335 8.97 -8.45 27.39
C LEU A 335 9.80 -8.86 28.61
N ASP A 336 10.62 -9.91 28.49
CA ASP A 336 11.51 -10.33 29.57
C ASP A 336 12.58 -9.25 29.85
N GLY A 337 13.02 -8.54 28.82
CA GLY A 337 13.87 -7.36 28.97
C GLY A 337 13.18 -6.23 29.75
N ALA A 338 11.90 -5.96 29.48
CA ALA A 338 11.13 -4.96 30.24
C ALA A 338 10.93 -5.38 31.71
N VAL A 339 10.74 -6.68 31.98
CA VAL A 339 10.70 -7.22 33.34
C VAL A 339 12.06 -7.07 34.02
N ALA A 340 13.16 -7.43 33.35
CA ALA A 340 14.51 -7.29 33.87
C ALA A 340 14.86 -5.82 34.17
N ALA A 341 14.37 -4.88 33.37
CA ALA A 341 14.49 -3.44 33.59
C ALA A 341 13.57 -2.91 34.71
N GLY A 342 12.68 -3.75 35.25
CA GLY A 342 11.78 -3.42 36.36
C GLY A 342 10.56 -2.61 35.95
N PHE A 343 10.19 -2.61 34.67
CA PHE A 343 9.01 -1.88 34.16
C PHE A 343 7.72 -2.67 34.30
N SER A 344 7.79 -3.99 34.25
CA SER A 344 6.63 -4.89 34.37
C SER A 344 6.97 -6.14 35.18
N SER A 345 5.94 -6.91 35.52
CA SER A 345 6.04 -8.17 36.23
C SER A 345 5.79 -9.32 35.26
N ALA A 346 6.69 -10.30 35.21
CA ALA A 346 6.50 -11.48 34.37
C ALA A 346 5.22 -12.23 34.75
N PRO A 347 4.37 -12.61 33.79
CA PRO A 347 3.17 -13.40 34.07
C PRO A 347 3.53 -14.79 34.59
N LEU A 348 2.76 -15.27 35.59
CA LEU A 348 2.95 -16.58 36.25
C LEU A 348 2.92 -17.78 35.30
N HIS A 349 2.26 -17.66 34.15
CA HIS A 349 2.06 -18.74 33.18
C HIS A 349 2.75 -18.48 31.83
N GLY A 350 3.71 -17.55 31.80
CA GLY A 350 4.30 -17.07 30.55
C GLY A 350 3.38 -16.10 29.79
N TRP A 351 3.90 -15.54 28.69
CA TRP A 351 3.30 -14.39 28.02
C TRP A 351 2.05 -14.69 27.17
N GLY A 352 1.81 -15.96 26.79
CA GLY A 352 0.60 -16.39 26.09
C GLY A 352 0.30 -15.57 24.82
N ASP A 353 -0.99 -15.27 24.58
CA ASP A 353 -1.41 -14.37 23.52
C ASP A 353 -0.98 -12.93 23.82
N LEU A 354 -0.28 -12.32 22.87
CA LEU A 354 0.28 -10.99 23.02
C LEU A 354 -0.59 -9.93 22.36
N LEU A 355 -0.67 -8.79 23.00
CA LEU A 355 -1.07 -7.53 22.39
C LEU A 355 0.01 -6.52 22.78
N PHE A 356 0.71 -5.96 21.82
CA PHE A 356 1.80 -5.02 22.08
C PHE A 356 1.75 -3.86 21.09
N ILE A 357 2.46 -2.79 21.42
CA ILE A 357 2.58 -1.60 20.58
C ILE A 357 4.05 -1.41 20.23
N SER A 358 4.31 -1.15 18.96
CA SER A 358 5.63 -0.83 18.40
C SER A 358 5.56 0.52 17.69
N PRO A 359 6.70 1.18 17.44
CA PRO A 359 6.72 2.38 16.61
C PRO A 359 6.20 2.06 15.20
N ALA A 360 5.46 2.99 14.60
CA ALA A 360 5.06 2.88 13.21
C ALA A 360 6.22 3.28 12.29
N CYS A 361 6.22 2.78 11.06
CA CYS A 361 7.12 3.23 10.00
C CYS A 361 6.33 3.63 8.76
N ARG A 362 7.02 4.27 7.82
CA ARG A 362 6.38 4.72 6.59
C ARG A 362 5.77 3.56 5.81
N SER A 363 6.50 2.46 5.60
CA SER A 363 5.99 1.30 4.85
C SER A 363 4.76 0.65 5.50
N THR A 364 4.66 0.61 6.83
CA THR A 364 3.47 0.07 7.51
C THR A 364 2.28 1.01 7.40
N LEU A 365 2.50 2.33 7.46
CA LEU A 365 1.46 3.32 7.18
C LEU A 365 0.98 3.23 5.72
N GLU A 366 1.89 3.17 4.77
CA GLU A 366 1.57 3.06 3.35
C GLU A 366 0.75 1.80 3.07
N ARG A 367 1.13 0.66 3.65
CA ARG A 367 0.35 -0.59 3.57
C ARG A 367 -1.05 -0.44 4.18
N GLN A 368 -1.17 0.21 5.33
CA GLN A 368 -2.47 0.42 6.00
C GLN A 368 -3.40 1.34 5.20
N LEU A 369 -2.85 2.35 4.54
CA LEU A 369 -3.59 3.32 3.73
C LEU A 369 -3.81 2.86 2.30
N ARG A 370 -3.07 1.84 1.85
CA ARG A 370 -3.26 1.19 0.55
C ARG A 370 -4.59 0.47 0.56
N VAL A 371 -5.34 0.65 -0.53
CA VAL A 371 -6.56 -0.13 -0.72
C VAL A 371 -6.26 -1.33 -1.60
N GLU A 372 -6.14 -2.48 -0.95
CA GLU A 372 -5.88 -3.75 -1.63
C GLU A 372 -7.16 -4.34 -2.22
N ILE A 373 -7.03 -4.91 -3.41
CA ILE A 373 -8.13 -5.59 -4.09
C ILE A 373 -8.16 -7.02 -3.57
N LYS A 374 -9.31 -7.48 -3.07
CA LYS A 374 -9.48 -8.81 -2.47
C LYS A 374 -10.47 -9.65 -3.28
N PRO A 375 -10.11 -10.88 -3.68
CA PRO A 375 -11.01 -11.78 -4.37
C PRO A 375 -12.04 -12.36 -3.39
N GLU A 376 -13.28 -12.52 -3.84
CA GLU A 376 -14.27 -13.34 -3.13
C GLU A 376 -13.95 -14.85 -3.26
N PRO A 377 -14.54 -15.74 -2.43
CA PRO A 377 -14.35 -17.18 -2.58
C PRO A 377 -14.74 -17.67 -3.97
N ASN A 378 -13.84 -18.43 -4.62
CA ASN A 378 -13.97 -18.93 -6.00
C ASN A 378 -13.95 -17.84 -7.09
N GLU A 379 -13.47 -16.64 -6.77
CA GLU A 379 -13.28 -15.54 -7.72
C GLU A 379 -11.80 -15.37 -8.07
N THR A 380 -11.52 -15.14 -9.34
CA THR A 380 -10.23 -14.67 -9.85
C THR A 380 -10.42 -13.22 -10.29
N LEU A 381 -9.63 -12.31 -9.72
CA LEU A 381 -9.57 -10.92 -10.15
C LEU A 381 -8.48 -10.75 -11.19
N LEU A 382 -8.77 -10.01 -12.26
CA LEU A 382 -7.79 -9.70 -13.29
C LEU A 382 -7.60 -8.20 -13.41
N THR A 383 -6.34 -7.82 -13.48
CA THR A 383 -5.93 -6.46 -13.82
C THR A 383 -5.05 -6.51 -15.06
N LEU A 384 -5.30 -5.60 -16.00
CA LEU A 384 -4.47 -5.44 -17.20
C LEU A 384 -3.61 -4.20 -17.04
N GLN A 385 -2.31 -4.35 -17.30
CA GLN A 385 -1.34 -3.28 -17.14
C GLN A 385 -0.66 -3.01 -18.47
N THR A 386 -0.57 -1.73 -18.83
CA THR A 386 0.08 -1.28 -20.05
C THR A 386 0.61 0.15 -19.89
N ASP A 387 1.73 0.42 -20.55
CA ASP A 387 2.32 1.74 -20.74
C ASP A 387 1.68 2.51 -21.91
N ASN A 388 0.95 1.82 -22.80
CA ASN A 388 0.34 2.41 -23.99
C ASN A 388 -1.08 1.86 -24.26
N PRO A 389 -2.12 2.44 -23.62
CA PRO A 389 -3.50 1.99 -23.75
C PRO A 389 -4.02 2.01 -25.20
N GLY A 390 -3.57 2.97 -26.01
CA GLY A 390 -3.98 3.10 -27.42
C GLY A 390 -3.55 1.89 -28.25
N LEU A 391 -2.26 1.57 -28.23
CA LEU A 391 -1.71 0.41 -28.94
C LEU A 391 -2.20 -0.91 -28.36
N ALA A 392 -2.34 -1.02 -27.03
CA ALA A 392 -2.85 -2.24 -26.41
C ALA A 392 -4.31 -2.55 -26.82
N MET A 393 -5.15 -1.52 -26.97
CA MET A 393 -6.50 -1.69 -27.52
C MET A 393 -6.48 -2.16 -28.99
N GLU A 394 -5.57 -1.64 -29.81
CA GLU A 394 -5.42 -2.09 -31.21
C GLU A 394 -5.01 -3.56 -31.28
N VAL A 395 -4.08 -4.00 -30.42
CA VAL A 395 -3.71 -5.42 -30.30
C VAL A 395 -4.92 -6.28 -29.96
N LEU A 396 -5.73 -5.90 -28.95
CA LEU A 396 -6.93 -6.65 -28.59
C LEU A 396 -7.93 -6.75 -29.75
N GLU A 397 -8.13 -5.67 -30.50
CA GLU A 397 -9.03 -5.68 -31.65
C GLU A 397 -8.55 -6.61 -32.75
N ARG A 398 -7.26 -6.58 -33.07
CA ARG A 398 -6.67 -7.46 -34.09
C ARG A 398 -6.68 -8.91 -33.65
N VAL A 399 -6.36 -9.21 -32.39
CA VAL A 399 -6.49 -10.56 -31.83
C VAL A 399 -7.93 -11.05 -31.95
N HIS A 400 -8.89 -10.24 -31.56
CA HIS A 400 -10.32 -10.59 -31.63
C HIS A 400 -10.79 -10.86 -33.06
N LYS A 401 -10.23 -10.13 -34.05
CA LYS A 401 -10.51 -10.34 -35.47
C LYS A 401 -9.80 -11.55 -36.06
N GLY A 402 -8.76 -12.08 -35.41
CA GLY A 402 -7.88 -13.11 -35.98
C GLY A 402 -6.71 -12.56 -36.80
N ASP A 403 -6.43 -11.26 -36.72
CA ASP A 403 -5.39 -10.57 -37.52
C ASP A 403 -4.00 -10.73 -36.90
N PHE A 404 -3.57 -11.98 -36.73
CA PHE A 404 -2.26 -12.38 -36.25
C PHE A 404 -1.77 -13.61 -37.02
N ILE A 405 -0.48 -13.89 -36.92
CA ILE A 405 0.19 -14.99 -37.59
C ILE A 405 0.50 -16.04 -36.53
N ARG A 406 0.11 -17.29 -36.78
CA ARG A 406 0.62 -18.43 -36.03
C ARG A 406 1.78 -19.05 -36.80
N TYR A 407 2.91 -19.26 -36.16
CA TYR A 407 4.05 -19.97 -36.72
C TYR A 407 4.55 -21.00 -35.71
N GLU A 408 5.17 -22.08 -36.18
CA GLU A 408 5.73 -23.11 -35.31
C GLU A 408 7.25 -22.98 -35.32
N HIS A 409 7.84 -22.83 -34.13
CA HIS A 409 9.28 -22.83 -33.96
C HIS A 409 9.75 -24.25 -33.61
N ALA A 410 10.81 -24.71 -34.28
CA ALA A 410 11.30 -26.08 -34.20
C ALA A 410 11.62 -26.57 -32.77
N THR A 411 11.90 -25.67 -31.82
CA THR A 411 12.28 -26.00 -30.43
C THR A 411 11.31 -25.53 -29.36
N SER A 412 10.31 -24.71 -29.71
CA SER A 412 9.57 -23.89 -28.73
C SER A 412 8.04 -23.92 -28.90
N GLY A 413 7.54 -24.68 -29.88
CA GLY A 413 6.11 -24.85 -30.11
C GLY A 413 5.48 -23.74 -30.94
N ALA A 414 4.17 -23.53 -30.77
CA ALA A 414 3.41 -22.55 -31.53
C ALA A 414 3.58 -21.13 -30.95
N HIS A 415 3.99 -20.20 -31.80
CA HIS A 415 4.14 -18.78 -31.49
C HIS A 415 3.15 -17.94 -32.30
N PHE A 416 2.85 -16.75 -31.77
CA PHE A 416 1.92 -15.83 -32.38
C PHE A 416 2.58 -14.47 -32.59
N ALA A 417 2.51 -13.95 -33.81
CA ALA A 417 3.05 -12.64 -34.17
C ALA A 417 1.97 -11.72 -34.71
N MET A 418 2.11 -10.42 -34.47
CA MET A 418 1.24 -9.39 -35.00
C MET A 418 2.05 -8.26 -35.61
N ARG A 419 1.54 -7.70 -36.70
CA ARG A 419 2.11 -6.54 -37.38
C ARG A 419 1.14 -5.37 -37.32
N ILE A 420 1.58 -4.23 -36.81
CA ILE A 420 0.80 -2.99 -36.69
C ILE A 420 1.52 -1.89 -37.46
N ASP A 421 0.84 -1.24 -38.41
CA ASP A 421 1.40 -0.08 -39.10
C ASP A 421 1.08 1.17 -38.27
N LEU A 422 2.12 1.87 -37.81
CA LEU A 422 2.00 3.02 -36.90
C LEU A 422 1.81 4.31 -37.69
N SER A 423 0.97 5.20 -37.16
CA SER A 423 0.83 6.57 -37.68
C SER A 423 2.08 7.41 -37.44
N ALA A 424 2.31 8.43 -38.27
CA ALA A 424 3.45 9.34 -38.14
C ALA A 424 3.47 10.12 -36.80
N ASP A 425 2.33 10.22 -36.12
CA ASP A 425 2.14 11.00 -34.89
C ASP A 425 2.48 10.21 -33.60
N HIS A 426 2.86 8.92 -33.70
CA HIS A 426 3.24 8.14 -32.53
C HIS A 426 4.68 8.46 -32.12
N THR A 427 4.81 9.32 -31.10
CA THR A 427 6.08 9.76 -30.50
C THR A 427 6.70 8.69 -29.60
N ASN A 428 5.88 7.87 -28.95
CA ASN A 428 6.34 6.72 -28.15
C ASN A 428 5.76 5.40 -28.70
N VAL A 429 6.64 4.46 -29.03
CA VAL A 429 6.30 3.14 -29.61
C VAL A 429 6.43 2.02 -28.58
N ASP A 430 6.74 2.36 -27.34
CA ASP A 430 6.75 1.36 -26.27
C ASP A 430 5.34 0.84 -26.03
N LEU A 431 5.25 -0.48 -26.07
CA LEU A 431 4.04 -1.26 -25.80
C LEU A 431 4.42 -2.43 -24.92
N ASN A 432 3.99 -2.37 -23.68
CA ASN A 432 3.98 -3.47 -22.74
C ASN A 432 2.52 -3.79 -22.42
N LEU A 433 2.20 -5.08 -22.33
CA LEU A 433 0.89 -5.53 -21.89
C LEU A 433 1.10 -6.77 -21.03
N SER A 434 0.68 -6.67 -19.78
CA SER A 434 0.72 -7.75 -18.81
C SER A 434 -0.62 -7.88 -18.10
N MET A 435 -0.81 -9.01 -17.45
CA MET A 435 -1.99 -9.33 -16.68
C MET A 435 -1.56 -9.84 -15.31
N ASN A 436 -2.22 -9.37 -14.26
CA ASN A 436 -2.13 -9.98 -12.94
C ASN A 436 -3.45 -10.66 -12.61
N CYS A 437 -3.35 -11.91 -12.18
CA CYS A 437 -4.42 -12.73 -11.64
C CYS A 437 -4.27 -12.80 -10.12
N ILE A 438 -5.33 -12.44 -9.40
CA ILE A 438 -5.38 -12.47 -7.94
C ILE A 438 -6.50 -13.42 -7.51
N GLU A 439 -6.12 -14.48 -6.82
CA GLU A 439 -7.00 -15.46 -6.18
C GLU A 439 -6.70 -15.47 -4.67
N GLN A 440 -7.53 -16.14 -3.87
CA GLN A 440 -7.43 -16.09 -2.41
C GLN A 440 -6.04 -16.49 -1.87
N THR A 441 -5.37 -17.44 -2.53
CA THR A 441 -4.08 -17.99 -2.09
C THR A 441 -2.99 -17.88 -3.14
N LEU A 442 -3.29 -17.31 -4.31
CA LEU A 442 -2.39 -17.30 -5.45
C LEU A 442 -2.38 -15.93 -6.12
N PHE A 443 -1.18 -15.39 -6.27
CA PHE A 443 -0.91 -14.27 -7.15
C PHE A 443 -0.10 -14.76 -8.35
N HIS A 444 -0.57 -14.50 -9.55
CA HIS A 444 0.11 -14.85 -10.78
C HIS A 444 0.20 -13.64 -11.71
N SER A 445 1.37 -13.39 -12.28
CA SER A 445 1.58 -12.34 -13.27
C SER A 445 2.09 -12.95 -14.57
N ALA A 446 1.49 -12.53 -15.69
CA ALA A 446 1.84 -13.01 -17.01
C ALA A 446 2.01 -11.85 -18.00
N ASN A 447 3.09 -11.88 -18.76
CA ASN A 447 3.24 -11.00 -19.92
C ASN A 447 2.33 -11.49 -21.04
N LEU A 448 1.56 -10.57 -21.63
CA LEU A 448 0.68 -10.84 -22.76
C LEU A 448 1.38 -10.53 -24.10
N ILE A 449 2.39 -9.66 -24.05
CA ILE A 449 3.30 -9.34 -25.15
C ILE A 449 4.72 -9.57 -24.65
N SER A 450 5.43 -10.54 -25.24
CA SER A 450 6.78 -10.93 -24.79
C SER A 450 7.92 -10.26 -25.55
N ARG A 451 7.66 -9.81 -26.79
CA ARG A 451 8.68 -9.19 -27.64
C ARG A 451 8.06 -8.13 -28.54
N ARG A 452 8.79 -7.04 -28.77
CA ARG A 452 8.42 -5.99 -29.72
C ARG A 452 9.63 -5.57 -30.57
N ILE A 453 9.40 -5.30 -31.86
CA ILE A 453 10.40 -4.78 -32.79
C ILE A 453 9.74 -3.70 -33.63
N THR A 454 10.35 -2.50 -33.65
CA THR A 454 9.88 -1.41 -34.51
C THR A 454 10.79 -1.30 -35.73
N GLN A 455 10.20 -1.41 -36.92
CA GLN A 455 10.90 -1.20 -38.18
C GLN A 455 10.47 0.13 -38.79
N SER A 456 11.45 0.94 -39.21
CA SER A 456 11.22 2.21 -39.90
C SER A 456 11.65 2.10 -41.36
N ASN A 457 10.72 2.24 -42.29
CA ASN A 457 10.99 2.28 -43.73
C ASN A 457 10.53 3.64 -44.29
N GLY A 458 11.42 4.63 -44.27
CA GLY A 458 11.11 5.99 -44.73
C GLY A 458 10.04 6.66 -43.85
N HIS A 459 8.90 7.05 -44.44
CA HIS A 459 7.78 7.69 -43.74
C HIS A 459 6.85 6.73 -42.99
N LYS A 460 7.08 5.42 -43.06
CA LYS A 460 6.25 4.42 -42.40
C LYS A 460 7.02 3.73 -41.28
N ARG A 461 6.42 3.68 -40.10
CA ARG A 461 6.87 2.86 -38.97
C ARG A 461 5.92 1.68 -38.81
N THR A 462 6.47 0.50 -38.59
CA THR A 462 5.68 -0.72 -38.37
C THR A 462 6.19 -1.39 -37.10
N LEU A 463 5.27 -1.72 -36.20
CA LEU A 463 5.50 -2.47 -34.98
C LEU A 463 5.20 -3.95 -35.19
N TYR A 464 6.14 -4.80 -34.84
CA TYR A 464 5.99 -6.25 -34.79
C TYR A 464 5.97 -6.70 -33.33
N CYS A 465 4.95 -7.44 -32.93
CA CYS A 465 4.80 -7.93 -31.56
C CYS A 465 4.70 -9.45 -31.53
N SER A 466 5.35 -10.09 -30.56
CA SER A 466 5.09 -11.47 -30.16
C SER A 466 3.97 -11.48 -29.12
N ILE A 467 2.91 -12.25 -29.40
CA ILE A 467 1.72 -12.37 -28.58
C ILE A 467 1.75 -13.71 -27.86
N GLU A 468 1.51 -13.67 -26.55
CA GLU A 468 1.46 -14.88 -25.75
C GLU A 468 0.10 -15.60 -25.87
N PRO A 469 0.05 -16.94 -25.75
CA PRO A 469 -1.19 -17.71 -25.79
C PRO A 469 -2.24 -17.23 -24.77
N ALA A 470 -1.78 -16.73 -23.62
CA ALA A 470 -2.62 -16.16 -22.57
C ALA A 470 -3.48 -14.98 -23.09
N LEU A 471 -2.95 -14.14 -24.00
CA LEU A 471 -3.70 -13.03 -24.59
C LEU A 471 -4.83 -13.54 -25.48
N LEU A 472 -4.56 -14.56 -26.30
CA LEU A 472 -5.57 -15.19 -27.15
C LEU A 472 -6.69 -15.79 -26.29
N LYS A 473 -6.33 -16.51 -25.22
CA LYS A 473 -7.30 -17.07 -24.26
C LYS A 473 -8.13 -16.01 -23.56
N LEU A 474 -7.50 -14.92 -23.14
CA LEU A 474 -8.21 -13.82 -22.53
C LEU A 474 -9.27 -13.23 -23.47
N VAL A 475 -8.94 -13.04 -24.75
CA VAL A 475 -9.87 -12.55 -25.78
C VAL A 475 -10.96 -13.57 -26.15
N GLU A 476 -10.70 -14.87 -26.06
CA GLU A 476 -11.73 -15.92 -26.21
C GLU A 476 -12.77 -15.87 -25.09
N ARG A 477 -12.33 -15.60 -23.86
CA ARG A 477 -13.17 -15.75 -22.66
C ARG A 477 -13.90 -14.47 -22.29
N GLN A 478 -13.31 -13.32 -22.57
CA GLN A 478 -13.85 -12.04 -22.10
C GLN A 478 -14.39 -11.20 -23.27
N PRO A 479 -15.56 -10.55 -23.09
CA PRO A 479 -16.07 -9.61 -24.07
C PRO A 479 -15.04 -8.51 -24.37
N LEU A 480 -14.74 -8.28 -25.66
CA LEU A 480 -13.79 -7.25 -26.09
C LEU A 480 -14.08 -5.87 -25.49
N ARG A 481 -15.36 -5.54 -25.30
CA ARG A 481 -15.78 -4.28 -24.66
C ARG A 481 -15.27 -4.15 -23.22
N LEU A 482 -15.28 -5.23 -22.44
CA LEU A 482 -14.78 -5.23 -21.06
C LEU A 482 -13.25 -5.16 -21.03
N LEU A 483 -12.57 -5.89 -21.92
CA LEU A 483 -11.10 -5.83 -22.03
C LEU A 483 -10.62 -4.41 -22.36
N LYS A 484 -11.30 -3.72 -23.29
CA LYS A 484 -11.00 -2.32 -23.60
C LYS A 484 -11.18 -1.38 -22.40
N LYS A 485 -12.22 -1.62 -21.58
CA LYS A 485 -12.44 -0.85 -20.35
C LYS A 485 -11.39 -1.15 -19.29
N ALA A 486 -10.98 -2.40 -19.14
CA ALA A 486 -9.90 -2.78 -18.24
C ALA A 486 -8.60 -2.06 -18.59
N ILE A 487 -8.25 -1.99 -19.88
CA ILE A 487 -7.05 -1.29 -20.35
C ILE A 487 -7.15 0.23 -20.20
N ARG A 488 -8.25 0.83 -20.68
CA ARG A 488 -8.38 2.28 -20.78
C ARG A 488 -8.74 2.94 -19.45
N GLU A 489 -9.61 2.29 -18.69
CA GLU A 489 -10.26 2.85 -17.51
C GLU A 489 -9.81 2.11 -16.23
N GLY A 490 -8.96 1.08 -16.32
CA GLY A 490 -8.50 0.32 -15.16
C GLY A 490 -9.60 -0.54 -14.53
N GLN A 491 -10.68 -0.86 -15.25
CA GLN A 491 -11.74 -1.71 -14.70
C GLN A 491 -11.20 -3.10 -14.33
N ILE A 492 -11.47 -3.54 -13.11
CA ILE A 492 -11.05 -4.87 -12.63
C ILE A 492 -12.05 -5.90 -13.17
N LEU A 493 -11.53 -6.95 -13.81
CA LEU A 493 -12.37 -8.03 -14.32
C LEU A 493 -12.51 -9.11 -13.25
N ARG A 494 -13.75 -9.55 -13.06
CA ARG A 494 -14.12 -10.55 -12.06
C ARG A 494 -14.57 -11.80 -12.80
N VAL A 495 -13.79 -12.88 -12.68
CA VAL A 495 -14.00 -14.11 -13.45
C VAL A 495 -13.87 -15.34 -12.56
N GLN A 496 -14.41 -16.48 -12.97
CA GLN A 496 -14.28 -17.74 -12.23
C GLN A 496 -13.39 -18.71 -12.99
N GLY A 497 -12.37 -19.26 -12.32
CA GLY A 497 -11.54 -20.37 -12.81
C GLY A 497 -10.72 -20.07 -14.07
N LEU A 498 -10.23 -18.83 -14.24
CA LEU A 498 -9.47 -18.48 -15.44
C LEU A 498 -8.05 -19.03 -15.43
N SER A 499 -7.38 -19.12 -14.27
CA SER A 499 -5.97 -19.51 -14.17
C SER A 499 -5.69 -20.89 -14.79
N GLU A 500 -6.48 -21.92 -14.43
CA GLU A 500 -6.41 -23.26 -15.02
C GLU A 500 -6.68 -23.27 -16.54
N GLN A 501 -7.49 -22.33 -17.03
CA GLN A 501 -7.89 -22.26 -18.42
C GLN A 501 -6.89 -21.53 -19.31
N LEU A 502 -6.01 -20.70 -18.74
CA LEU A 502 -4.90 -20.07 -19.46
C LEU A 502 -3.85 -21.10 -19.86
N GLU A 503 -3.74 -22.23 -19.16
CA GLU A 503 -2.85 -23.35 -19.51
C GLU A 503 -3.35 -24.15 -20.73
N VAL A 504 -4.63 -24.04 -21.06
CA VAL A 504 -5.22 -24.72 -22.22
C VAL A 504 -4.84 -24.01 -23.52
N ALA A 505 -4.51 -24.76 -24.57
CA ALA A 505 -4.15 -24.20 -25.86
C ALA A 505 -5.27 -23.32 -26.48
N PRO A 506 -4.94 -22.15 -27.07
CA PRO A 506 -5.92 -21.24 -27.68
C PRO A 506 -6.67 -21.88 -28.85
N THR A 507 -7.95 -21.51 -28.99
CA THR A 507 -8.86 -22.00 -30.05
C THR A 507 -9.12 -20.97 -31.15
N LEU A 508 -8.79 -19.69 -30.91
CA LEU A 508 -8.84 -18.60 -31.87
C LEU A 508 -8.01 -18.94 -33.11
N LYS A 509 -8.65 -18.84 -34.28
CA LYS A 509 -8.00 -19.09 -35.58
C LYS A 509 -7.47 -17.78 -36.16
N ALA A 510 -6.23 -17.81 -36.64
CA ALA A 510 -5.68 -16.76 -37.46
C ALA A 510 -6.47 -16.65 -38.79
N ASN A 511 -6.78 -15.43 -39.21
CA ASN A 511 -7.32 -15.18 -40.54
C ASN A 511 -6.24 -15.47 -41.58
N GLY A 512 -6.53 -16.36 -42.52
CA GLY A 512 -5.59 -16.78 -43.59
C GLY A 512 -5.17 -15.66 -44.57
N THR A 513 -5.71 -14.45 -44.42
CA THR A 513 -5.35 -13.25 -45.20
C THR A 513 -4.29 -12.38 -44.53
N ALA A 514 -3.85 -12.72 -43.30
CA ALA A 514 -2.90 -11.89 -42.54
C ALA A 514 -1.50 -11.79 -43.18
N PHE A 515 -1.15 -12.70 -44.11
CA PHE A 515 -0.03 -12.56 -45.04
C PHE A 515 -0.29 -13.39 -46.28
N ASP A 516 -0.17 -12.79 -47.47
CA ASP A 516 -0.02 -13.53 -48.72
C ASP A 516 1.44 -14.00 -48.79
N PRO A 517 1.73 -15.32 -48.66
CA PRO A 517 3.10 -15.83 -48.65
C PRO A 517 3.79 -15.69 -50.02
N THR A 518 3.09 -15.17 -51.03
CA THR A 518 3.59 -14.97 -52.40
C THR A 518 4.12 -13.56 -52.67
N SER A 519 3.97 -12.61 -51.74
CA SER A 519 4.63 -11.30 -51.89
C SER A 519 6.05 -11.38 -51.33
N ASN A 520 7.05 -10.94 -52.11
CA ASN A 520 8.43 -10.73 -51.67
C ASN A 520 8.50 -9.64 -50.58
N GLY A 521 7.98 -9.94 -49.40
CA GLY A 521 8.07 -9.12 -48.19
C GLY A 521 9.33 -9.47 -47.39
N PRO A 522 9.88 -8.51 -46.62
CA PRO A 522 11.06 -8.78 -45.79
C PRO A 522 10.77 -9.92 -44.81
N ALA A 523 11.76 -10.79 -44.61
CA ALA A 523 11.72 -11.90 -43.65
C ALA A 523 11.13 -11.45 -42.30
N ASN A 524 10.33 -12.31 -41.66
CA ASN A 524 9.75 -12.05 -40.34
C ASN A 524 10.85 -11.59 -39.37
N PRO A 525 10.89 -10.31 -38.95
CA PRO A 525 12.00 -9.80 -38.15
C PRO A 525 12.07 -10.45 -36.76
N LEU A 526 11.00 -11.13 -36.33
CA LEU A 526 10.94 -11.88 -35.08
C LEU A 526 11.66 -13.24 -35.17
N GLU A 527 11.93 -13.76 -36.37
CA GLU A 527 12.64 -15.05 -36.59
C GLU A 527 14.17 -14.93 -36.57
N LYS A 528 14.73 -13.72 -36.61
CA LYS A 528 16.19 -13.56 -36.51
C LYS A 528 16.66 -13.88 -35.09
N SER A 529 17.57 -14.88 -35.01
CA SER A 529 18.32 -15.25 -33.80
C SER A 529 19.02 -14.03 -33.20
N LEU A 530 18.74 -13.73 -31.94
CA LEU A 530 19.33 -12.65 -31.12
C LEU A 530 20.67 -13.06 -30.50
N PHE A 531 21.56 -13.68 -31.28
CA PHE A 531 22.98 -13.68 -30.96
C PHE A 531 23.68 -13.01 -32.13
N ASP A 532 23.62 -11.68 -32.13
CA ASP A 532 24.79 -10.83 -32.35
C ASP A 532 24.42 -9.37 -32.01
N ASP A 533 25.19 -8.85 -31.06
CA ASP A 533 25.50 -7.44 -30.78
C ASP A 533 24.37 -6.47 -30.39
N GLY A 534 24.10 -6.40 -29.07
CA GLY A 534 23.77 -5.14 -28.39
C GLY A 534 22.31 -4.85 -28.05
N GLY A 535 21.37 -5.76 -28.30
CA GLY A 535 19.98 -5.60 -27.88
C GLY A 535 19.77 -6.03 -26.44
N GLU A 536 19.67 -5.09 -25.51
CA GLU A 536 19.32 -5.37 -24.11
C GLU A 536 18.06 -6.23 -24.00
N VAL A 537 18.19 -7.41 -23.42
CA VAL A 537 17.06 -8.10 -22.79
C VAL A 537 16.77 -7.32 -21.52
N SER A 538 15.94 -6.30 -21.64
CA SER A 538 15.41 -5.59 -20.49
C SER A 538 14.37 -6.48 -19.81
N LEU A 539 14.81 -7.36 -18.92
CA LEU A 539 13.96 -7.84 -17.82
C LEU A 539 13.69 -6.63 -16.93
N HIS A 540 12.74 -5.79 -17.34
CA HIS A 540 12.17 -4.82 -16.42
C HIS A 540 11.12 -5.60 -15.64
N SER A 541 11.41 -5.87 -14.37
CA SER A 541 10.36 -5.85 -13.38
C SER A 541 9.63 -4.53 -13.59
N ILE A 542 8.37 -4.61 -14.01
CA ILE A 542 7.57 -3.42 -14.17
C ILE A 542 7.24 -2.93 -12.76
N HIS A 543 8.09 -2.09 -12.20
CA HIS A 543 7.64 -1.07 -11.27
C HIS A 543 7.11 0.08 -12.12
N TYR A 544 5.89 -0.07 -12.64
CA TYR A 544 5.18 1.09 -13.16
C TYR A 544 4.52 1.79 -11.98
N GLN A 545 5.25 2.73 -11.40
CA GLN A 545 4.63 3.97 -10.99
C GLN A 545 4.21 4.69 -12.29
N ARG A 546 2.90 4.83 -12.55
CA ARG A 546 2.43 6.01 -13.28
C ARG A 546 3.11 7.21 -12.60
N THR A 547 3.27 8.32 -13.30
CA THR A 547 3.42 9.65 -12.66
C THR A 547 2.31 9.99 -11.65
N ASN A 548 1.34 9.08 -11.51
CA ASN A 548 0.24 9.00 -10.58
C ASN A 548 0.13 7.55 -10.02
N PHE A 549 1.18 6.93 -9.47
CA PHE A 549 1.10 5.70 -8.65
C PHE A 549 2.13 5.78 -7.53
#